data_AF-A0A957C3A9-F1
#
_entry.id   AF-A0A957C3A9-F1
#
_cell.length_a   1.000
_cell.length_b   1.000
_cell.length_c   1.000
_cell.angle_alpha   90.00
_cell.angle_beta   90.00
_cell.angle_gamma   90.00
#
_symmetry.space_group_name_H-M   'P 1'
#
loop_
_entity.id
_entity.type
_entity.pdbx_description
1 polymer ?
#
loop_
_entity_poly.entity_id
_entity_poly.type
_entity_poly.pdbx_seq_one_letter_code
_entity_poly.pdbx_strand_id
1 'polypeptide(L)'
;GDEMHGVGMDADHRYDGEAVPDCISCHEEQVGIGSGILQHEIHGTETMSCQTCHSVSYTNCTNCHVEETDTGIPFYSVESHELDFRIGYNSLVSNERPYRYTTERHVPIDDESMSFYGVVFANFDAVPTWKFATPHNIQRLTPQTESCNSCHGNPDVFLTEDAVVPEERAANASVIVFEVPPLPEGYENVITGQENASDAAQPAENTDGGFWGSEPEPTEAAAESDSGFWGSEPEPTEAAAESGGDDFWGGGTSSEDESTTAPEDEAADDFWGN
;
A
#
# COMPACT_ATOMS: atom_id res chain seq x y z
N GLY A 1 16.91 1.16 -9.76
CA GLY A 1 16.18 2.21 -10.49
C GLY A 1 15.63 1.59 -11.74
N ASP A 2 16.42 1.64 -12.81
CA ASP A 2 16.13 1.14 -14.16
C ASP A 2 15.53 -0.28 -14.20
N GLU A 3 15.95 -1.16 -13.29
CA GLU A 3 15.60 -2.59 -13.29
C GLU A 3 14.22 -2.94 -12.70
N MET A 4 13.55 -2.01 -11.99
CA MET A 4 12.30 -2.29 -11.25
C MET A 4 11.02 -1.76 -11.91
N HIS A 5 11.13 -1.09 -13.06
CA HIS A 5 10.02 -0.36 -13.70
C HIS A 5 9.90 -0.54 -15.22
N GLY A 6 10.61 -1.52 -15.81
CA GLY A 6 10.49 -1.87 -17.24
C GLY A 6 11.06 -0.81 -18.19
N VAL A 7 12.34 -0.92 -18.55
CA VAL A 7 12.96 0.02 -19.51
C VAL A 7 12.45 -0.23 -20.92
N GLY A 8 11.83 0.78 -21.53
CA GLY A 8 11.58 0.81 -22.98
C GLY A 8 10.28 0.16 -23.46
N MET A 9 9.29 0.02 -22.57
CA MET A 9 7.91 -0.29 -22.95
C MET A 9 7.01 0.95 -22.81
N ASP A 10 6.06 1.11 -23.72
CA ASP A 10 4.91 1.98 -23.50
C ASP A 10 3.99 1.26 -22.51
N ALA A 11 3.73 1.87 -21.35
CA ALA A 11 2.91 1.32 -20.27
C ALA A 11 1.79 2.32 -19.92
N ASP A 12 0.55 1.84 -19.86
CA ASP A 12 -0.61 2.62 -19.43
C ASP A 12 -0.68 2.68 -17.89
N HIS A 13 -0.19 1.64 -17.21
CA HIS A 13 -0.15 1.56 -15.75
C HIS A 13 1.00 0.69 -15.21
N ARG A 14 1.29 0.81 -13.91
CA ARG A 14 2.41 0.11 -13.22
C ARG A 14 2.35 -1.43 -13.21
N TYR A 15 1.32 -2.01 -13.81
CA TYR A 15 1.09 -3.44 -13.90
C TYR A 15 1.15 -3.95 -15.35
N ASP A 16 1.54 -3.13 -16.31
CA ASP A 16 1.83 -3.64 -17.65
C ASP A 16 3.14 -4.43 -17.68
N GLY A 17 3.20 -5.41 -18.56
CA GLY A 17 4.36 -6.25 -18.74
C GLY A 17 4.54 -7.32 -17.65
N GLU A 18 5.65 -8.04 -17.75
CA GLU A 18 6.00 -9.17 -16.89
C GLU A 18 6.13 -8.74 -15.43
N ALA A 19 5.65 -9.57 -14.50
CA ALA A 19 5.72 -9.28 -13.07
C ALA A 19 7.15 -9.54 -12.54
N VAL A 20 8.07 -8.60 -12.75
CA VAL A 20 9.48 -8.73 -12.32
C VAL A 20 9.82 -7.85 -11.10
N PRO A 21 10.53 -8.39 -10.08
CA PRO A 21 10.85 -9.81 -9.87
C PRO A 21 9.62 -10.64 -9.48
N ASP A 22 9.46 -11.83 -10.07
CA ASP A 22 8.38 -12.75 -9.70
C ASP A 22 8.80 -13.62 -8.50
N CYS A 23 7.84 -13.94 -7.63
CA CYS A 23 8.01 -14.88 -6.53
C CYS A 23 8.55 -16.24 -7.00
N ILE A 24 8.05 -16.77 -8.12
CA ILE A 24 8.43 -18.10 -8.63
C ILE A 24 9.90 -18.11 -9.08
N SER A 25 10.42 -17.00 -9.63
CA SER A 25 11.81 -16.91 -10.12
C SER A 25 12.87 -17.20 -9.04
N CYS A 26 12.53 -17.05 -7.75
CA CYS A 26 13.38 -17.42 -6.61
C CYS A 26 12.87 -18.63 -5.81
N HIS A 27 11.66 -19.13 -6.10
CA HIS A 27 10.95 -20.14 -5.31
C HIS A 27 10.33 -21.25 -6.20
N GLU A 28 10.97 -21.59 -7.31
CA GLU A 28 10.49 -22.57 -8.31
C GLU A 28 10.05 -23.90 -7.69
N GLU A 29 10.85 -24.46 -6.76
CA GLU A 29 10.57 -25.73 -6.09
C GLU A 29 9.41 -25.67 -5.08
N GLN A 30 8.93 -24.47 -4.74
CA GLN A 30 7.91 -24.27 -3.71
C GLN A 30 6.49 -24.22 -4.28
N VAL A 31 6.31 -24.19 -5.60
CA VAL A 31 4.99 -24.04 -6.25
C VAL A 31 4.58 -25.25 -7.08
N GLY A 32 3.28 -25.45 -7.24
CA GLY A 32 2.71 -26.54 -8.05
C GLY A 32 2.82 -27.93 -7.41
N ILE A 33 2.28 -28.93 -8.12
CA ILE A 33 2.16 -30.32 -7.65
C ILE A 33 3.54 -30.93 -7.40
N GLY A 34 3.76 -31.42 -6.19
CA GLY A 34 5.04 -32.00 -5.76
C GLY A 34 5.94 -31.04 -4.98
N SER A 35 5.53 -29.78 -4.79
CA SER A 35 6.19 -28.84 -3.86
C SER A 35 6.13 -29.31 -2.41
N GLY A 36 5.18 -30.18 -2.05
CA GLY A 36 4.96 -30.63 -0.68
C GLY A 36 4.27 -29.60 0.22
N ILE A 37 3.89 -28.44 -0.34
CA ILE A 37 3.10 -27.41 0.33
C ILE A 37 1.67 -27.50 -0.22
N LEU A 38 0.79 -28.19 0.51
CA LEU A 38 -0.57 -28.51 0.05
C LEU A 38 -1.32 -27.27 -0.49
N GLN A 39 -1.17 -26.12 0.17
CA GLN A 39 -1.80 -24.86 -0.22
C GLN A 39 -1.34 -24.36 -1.60
N HIS A 40 -0.07 -24.56 -1.97
CA HIS A 40 0.44 -24.22 -3.30
C HIS A 40 0.04 -25.26 -4.36
N GLU A 41 -0.16 -26.52 -3.96
CA GLU A 41 -0.64 -27.57 -4.86
C GLU A 41 -2.13 -27.39 -5.22
N ILE A 42 -2.98 -26.99 -4.25
CA ILE A 42 -4.43 -26.86 -4.47
C ILE A 42 -4.87 -25.53 -5.07
N HIS A 43 -4.22 -24.41 -4.73
CA HIS A 43 -4.56 -23.10 -5.28
C HIS A 43 -3.81 -22.81 -6.59
N GLY A 44 -2.62 -23.39 -6.76
CA GLY A 44 -1.77 -23.17 -7.93
C GLY A 44 -1.40 -21.70 -8.13
N THR A 45 -1.06 -21.34 -9.37
CA THR A 45 -0.60 -19.99 -9.76
C THR A 45 -1.67 -19.15 -10.45
N GLU A 46 -2.91 -19.67 -10.58
CA GLU A 46 -4.02 -19.00 -11.28
C GLU A 46 -5.21 -18.66 -10.37
N THR A 47 -5.28 -19.24 -9.16
CA THR A 47 -6.41 -18.93 -8.25
C THR A 47 -6.21 -17.60 -7.52
N MET A 48 -5.00 -17.32 -7.04
CA MET A 48 -4.69 -16.20 -6.16
C MET A 48 -3.28 -15.67 -6.40
N SER A 49 -3.07 -14.38 -6.20
CA SER A 49 -1.71 -13.81 -6.22
C SER A 49 -0.95 -14.22 -4.94
N CYS A 50 0.39 -14.27 -4.99
CA CYS A 50 1.18 -14.67 -3.82
C CYS A 50 0.94 -13.75 -2.60
N GLN A 51 0.62 -12.47 -2.85
CA GLN A 51 0.28 -11.50 -1.81
C GLN A 51 -1.02 -11.86 -1.07
N THR A 52 -1.95 -12.57 -1.70
CA THR A 52 -3.19 -13.04 -1.05
C THR A 52 -2.91 -13.97 0.14
N CYS A 53 -1.82 -14.73 0.10
CA CYS A 53 -1.35 -15.51 1.26
C CYS A 53 -0.29 -14.77 2.07
N HIS A 54 0.62 -14.04 1.43
CA HIS A 54 1.86 -13.59 2.08
C HIS A 54 1.90 -12.12 2.51
N SER A 55 0.91 -11.29 2.14
CA SER A 55 0.77 -9.95 2.73
C SER A 55 0.10 -10.03 4.10
N VAL A 56 0.50 -9.14 5.01
CA VAL A 56 -0.26 -8.85 6.24
C VAL A 56 -1.14 -7.61 6.05
N SER A 57 -1.82 -7.14 7.10
CA SER A 57 -2.53 -5.86 7.08
C SER A 57 -1.59 -4.70 6.75
N TYR A 58 -2.12 -3.70 6.05
CA TYR A 58 -1.39 -2.48 5.68
C TYR A 58 -2.35 -1.29 5.67
N THR A 59 -1.80 -0.08 5.63
CA THR A 59 -2.59 1.15 5.60
C THR A 59 -3.40 1.24 4.31
N ASN A 60 -4.71 1.28 4.44
CA ASN A 60 -5.64 1.74 3.42
C ASN A 60 -5.94 3.21 3.73
N CYS A 61 -5.82 4.07 2.74
CA CYS A 61 -6.09 5.50 2.89
C CYS A 61 -7.44 5.78 2.24
N THR A 62 -8.36 6.37 3.00
CA THR A 62 -9.72 6.65 2.60
C THR A 62 -9.93 8.16 2.65
N ASN A 63 -10.44 8.71 1.55
CA ASN A 63 -10.83 10.11 1.38
C ASN A 63 -9.67 11.11 1.66
N CYS A 64 -8.84 11.37 0.65
CA CYS A 64 -7.88 12.46 0.69
C CYS A 64 -8.45 13.66 -0.06
N HIS A 65 -8.84 14.71 0.68
CA HIS A 65 -9.25 15.97 0.07
C HIS A 65 -8.06 16.92 -0.10
N VAL A 66 -8.08 17.71 -1.17
CA VAL A 66 -7.16 18.84 -1.37
C VAL A 66 -7.80 20.12 -0.82
N GLU A 67 -7.01 20.93 -0.12
CA GLU A 67 -7.45 22.14 0.57
C GLU A 67 -6.38 23.24 0.49
N GLU A 68 -6.71 24.47 0.86
CA GLU A 68 -5.75 25.56 1.06
C GLU A 68 -5.93 26.24 2.42
N THR A 69 -4.84 26.71 3.02
CA THR A 69 -4.91 27.56 4.21
C THR A 69 -5.56 28.92 3.90
N ASP A 70 -5.98 29.67 4.93
CA ASP A 70 -6.45 31.07 4.79
C ASP A 70 -5.44 32.00 4.07
N THR A 71 -4.18 31.60 3.93
CA THR A 71 -3.11 32.32 3.24
C THR A 71 -2.83 31.78 1.82
N GLY A 72 -3.65 30.87 1.29
CA GLY A 72 -3.49 30.28 -0.05
C GLY A 72 -2.35 29.28 -0.18
N ILE A 73 -2.00 28.55 0.89
CA ILE A 73 -0.99 27.48 0.82
C ILE A 73 -1.72 26.14 0.65
N PRO A 74 -1.50 25.40 -0.44
CA PRO A 74 -2.17 24.11 -0.67
C PRO A 74 -1.64 23.03 0.28
N PHE A 75 -2.57 22.23 0.79
CA PHE A 75 -2.31 21.04 1.59
C PHE A 75 -3.32 19.94 1.23
N TYR A 76 -3.18 18.78 1.87
CA TYR A 76 -4.18 17.72 1.80
C TYR A 76 -4.61 17.34 3.21
N SER A 77 -5.89 17.03 3.37
CA SER A 77 -6.42 16.35 4.55
C SER A 77 -6.67 14.88 4.21
N VAL A 78 -6.75 14.05 5.25
CA VAL A 78 -7.11 12.62 5.14
C VAL A 78 -8.19 12.40 6.18
N GLU A 79 -9.41 12.07 5.76
CA GLU A 79 -10.50 11.86 6.71
C GLU A 79 -10.25 10.62 7.57
N SER A 80 -9.72 9.55 6.96
CA SER A 80 -9.45 8.29 7.64
C SER A 80 -8.32 7.49 7.00
N HIS A 81 -7.65 6.68 7.81
CA HIS A 81 -6.74 5.66 7.32
C HIS A 81 -6.71 4.50 8.30
N GLU A 82 -6.86 3.28 7.80
CA GLU A 82 -7.03 2.09 8.64
C GLU A 82 -6.05 0.99 8.23
N LEU A 83 -5.61 0.20 9.20
CA LEU A 83 -4.85 -1.02 8.93
C LEU A 83 -5.83 -2.15 8.62
N ASP A 84 -5.89 -2.56 7.35
CA ASP A 84 -6.82 -3.60 6.89
C ASP A 84 -6.15 -4.51 5.84
N PHE A 85 -6.80 -5.64 5.55
CA PHE A 85 -6.41 -6.57 4.50
C PHE A 85 -7.69 -7.11 3.83
N ARG A 86 -7.79 -6.93 2.50
CA ARG A 86 -8.93 -7.38 1.71
C ARG A 86 -8.50 -8.24 0.54
N ILE A 87 -9.24 -9.32 0.31
CA ILE A 87 -9.17 -10.17 -0.88
C ILE A 87 -10.34 -9.81 -1.78
N GLY A 88 -10.05 -9.31 -2.98
CA GLY A 88 -11.04 -9.02 -4.02
C GLY A 88 -10.88 -9.93 -5.24
N TYR A 89 -11.74 -9.73 -6.24
CA TYR A 89 -11.50 -10.24 -7.58
C TYR A 89 -10.48 -9.37 -8.32
N ASN A 90 -9.62 -10.02 -9.10
CA ASN A 90 -8.66 -9.34 -9.94
C ASN A 90 -9.37 -8.58 -11.06
N SER A 91 -9.29 -7.24 -11.03
CA SER A 91 -9.80 -6.37 -12.10
C SER A 91 -8.85 -6.24 -13.30
N LEU A 92 -7.62 -6.75 -13.19
CA LEU A 92 -6.52 -6.66 -14.17
C LEU A 92 -6.04 -8.05 -14.62
N VAL A 93 -6.97 -8.93 -14.98
CA VAL A 93 -6.64 -10.28 -15.46
C VAL A 93 -5.90 -10.19 -16.80
N SER A 94 -4.66 -10.67 -16.83
CA SER A 94 -3.81 -10.76 -18.03
C SER A 94 -3.07 -12.11 -18.07
N ASN A 95 -2.26 -12.35 -19.10
CA ASN A 95 -1.41 -13.56 -19.14
C ASN A 95 -0.32 -13.53 -18.05
N GLU A 96 0.14 -12.33 -17.71
CA GLU A 96 1.15 -12.04 -16.71
C GLU A 96 0.56 -12.01 -15.28
N ARG A 97 -0.76 -11.78 -15.17
CA ARG A 97 -1.53 -11.75 -13.91
C ARG A 97 -2.84 -12.55 -14.07
N PRO A 98 -2.77 -13.88 -14.21
CA PRO A 98 -3.95 -14.72 -14.47
C PRO A 98 -4.83 -14.97 -13.24
N TYR A 99 -4.44 -14.44 -12.08
CA TYR A 99 -5.08 -14.71 -10.78
C TYR A 99 -6.57 -14.35 -10.80
N ARG A 100 -7.41 -15.22 -10.23
CA ARG A 100 -8.82 -14.89 -9.95
C ARG A 100 -8.98 -13.93 -8.76
N TYR A 101 -8.25 -14.17 -7.69
CA TYR A 101 -8.27 -13.38 -6.46
C TYR A 101 -6.97 -12.61 -6.27
N THR A 102 -7.08 -11.40 -5.73
CA THR A 102 -5.97 -10.50 -5.49
C THR A 102 -6.13 -9.79 -4.15
N THR A 103 -5.00 -9.35 -3.58
CA THR A 103 -5.01 -8.43 -2.44
C THR A 103 -5.38 -7.04 -2.92
N GLU A 104 -6.39 -6.41 -2.32
CA GLU A 104 -6.94 -5.12 -2.74
C GLU A 104 -6.62 -3.99 -1.75
N ARG A 105 -6.27 -2.81 -2.25
CA ARG A 105 -6.01 -1.61 -1.47
C ARG A 105 -6.96 -0.49 -1.85
N HIS A 106 -7.59 0.13 -0.87
CA HIS A 106 -8.30 1.40 -1.07
C HIS A 106 -7.28 2.48 -1.48
N VAL A 107 -7.50 3.11 -2.63
CA VAL A 107 -6.72 4.30 -3.00
C VAL A 107 -7.31 5.54 -2.33
N PRO A 108 -6.50 6.55 -1.99
CA PRO A 108 -6.98 7.79 -1.38
C PRO A 108 -7.78 8.62 -2.39
N ILE A 109 -9.06 8.31 -2.53
CA ILE A 109 -10.01 9.00 -3.40
C ILE A 109 -11.43 8.85 -2.84
N ASP A 110 -12.27 9.82 -3.16
CA ASP A 110 -13.70 9.94 -2.91
C ASP A 110 -14.29 10.83 -4.04
N ASP A 111 -15.61 11.00 -4.10
CA ASP A 111 -16.26 11.75 -5.20
C ASP A 111 -16.01 13.27 -5.14
N GLU A 112 -15.63 13.79 -3.98
CA GLU A 112 -15.40 15.21 -3.67
C GLU A 112 -13.90 15.53 -3.39
N SER A 113 -12.95 14.62 -3.66
CA SER A 113 -11.52 14.81 -3.32
C SER A 113 -10.90 16.07 -3.95
N MET A 114 -11.45 16.52 -5.08
CA MET A 114 -11.00 17.68 -5.86
C MET A 114 -12.03 18.83 -5.87
N SER A 115 -13.07 18.73 -5.04
CA SER A 115 -14.19 19.68 -4.95
C SER A 115 -13.75 21.11 -4.62
N PHE A 116 -12.69 21.26 -3.81
CA PHE A 116 -12.06 22.55 -3.50
C PHE A 116 -11.64 23.33 -4.76
N TYR A 117 -11.10 22.65 -5.77
CA TYR A 117 -10.73 23.25 -7.06
C TYR A 117 -11.94 23.37 -8.03
N GLY A 118 -13.15 23.09 -7.57
CA GLY A 118 -14.37 23.07 -8.40
C GLY A 118 -14.40 21.91 -9.40
N VAL A 119 -13.59 20.88 -9.20
CA VAL A 119 -13.50 19.71 -10.08
C VAL A 119 -14.37 18.59 -9.51
N VAL A 120 -15.35 18.14 -10.31
CA VAL A 120 -16.20 16.98 -10.00
C VAL A 120 -15.81 15.84 -10.93
N PHE A 121 -15.64 14.63 -10.37
CA PHE A 121 -15.31 13.44 -11.16
C PHE A 121 -16.51 12.95 -11.98
N ALA A 122 -16.62 13.46 -13.21
CA ALA A 122 -17.75 13.19 -14.11
C ALA A 122 -18.04 11.69 -14.39
N ASN A 123 -17.07 10.80 -14.16
CA ASN A 123 -17.22 9.34 -14.27
C ASN A 123 -16.50 8.62 -13.11
N PHE A 124 -16.78 8.99 -11.85
CA PHE A 124 -16.15 8.35 -10.67
C PHE A 124 -16.22 6.81 -10.72
N ASP A 125 -17.39 6.25 -11.03
CA ASP A 125 -17.63 4.81 -11.15
C ASP A 125 -16.90 4.10 -12.30
N ALA A 126 -16.17 4.81 -13.16
CA ALA A 126 -15.50 4.19 -14.31
C ALA A 126 -14.35 3.26 -13.91
N VAL A 127 -13.79 3.41 -12.69
CA VAL A 127 -12.70 2.58 -12.18
C VAL A 127 -12.87 2.31 -10.68
N PRO A 128 -12.56 1.10 -10.17
CA PRO A 128 -12.68 0.78 -8.73
C PRO A 128 -11.85 1.71 -7.81
N THR A 129 -12.32 1.99 -6.59
CA THR A 129 -11.51 2.65 -5.54
C THR A 129 -10.60 1.65 -4.82
N TRP A 130 -11.05 0.40 -4.71
CA TRP A 130 -10.23 -0.74 -4.32
C TRP A 130 -9.46 -1.26 -5.54
N LYS A 131 -8.13 -1.22 -5.47
CA LYS A 131 -7.22 -1.61 -6.55
C LYS A 131 -6.36 -2.80 -6.17
N PHE A 132 -6.07 -3.65 -7.16
CA PHE A 132 -5.05 -4.69 -7.03
C PHE A 132 -3.77 -4.10 -6.43
N ALA A 133 -3.28 -4.72 -5.36
CA ALA A 133 -2.14 -4.29 -4.59
C ALA A 133 -1.01 -5.32 -4.61
N THR A 134 0.22 -4.81 -4.56
CA THR A 134 1.44 -5.59 -4.38
C THR A 134 2.19 -5.06 -3.15
N PRO A 135 1.72 -5.33 -1.92
CA PRO A 135 2.26 -4.71 -0.72
C PRO A 135 3.68 -5.22 -0.41
N HIS A 136 4.56 -4.32 0.03
CA HIS A 136 5.95 -4.64 0.39
C HIS A 136 6.09 -5.11 1.85
N ASN A 137 5.21 -6.00 2.31
CA ASN A 137 5.12 -6.51 3.69
C ASN A 137 5.12 -8.05 3.75
N ILE A 138 5.68 -8.69 2.71
CA ILE A 138 5.64 -10.13 2.45
C ILE A 138 6.25 -10.94 3.61
N GLN A 139 5.48 -11.89 4.15
CA GLN A 139 5.86 -12.78 5.23
C GLN A 139 5.50 -14.23 4.92
N ARG A 140 6.34 -15.18 5.38
CA ARG A 140 6.07 -16.62 5.22
C ARG A 140 4.89 -17.09 6.07
N LEU A 141 4.71 -16.48 7.24
CA LEU A 141 3.63 -16.76 8.18
C LEU A 141 2.78 -15.49 8.31
N THR A 142 1.47 -15.66 8.16
CA THR A 142 0.44 -14.61 8.08
C THR A 142 -0.87 -15.18 8.60
N PRO A 143 -1.85 -14.37 9.03
CA PRO A 143 -3.17 -14.87 9.42
C PRO A 143 -3.82 -15.78 8.36
N GLN A 144 -3.59 -15.50 7.08
CA GLN A 144 -4.12 -16.24 5.93
C GLN A 144 -3.48 -17.63 5.76
N THR A 145 -2.22 -17.80 6.17
CA THR A 145 -1.49 -19.09 6.08
C THR A 145 -1.65 -19.97 7.33
N GLU A 146 -2.21 -19.45 8.43
CA GLU A 146 -2.41 -20.19 9.69
C GLU A 146 -3.36 -21.39 9.56
N SER A 147 -4.46 -21.26 8.81
CA SER A 147 -5.48 -22.31 8.69
C SER A 147 -6.31 -22.19 7.40
N CYS A 148 -6.94 -23.29 6.97
CA CYS A 148 -7.89 -23.24 5.85
C CYS A 148 -9.05 -22.28 6.12
N ASN A 149 -9.53 -22.23 7.36
CA ASN A 149 -10.66 -21.38 7.79
C ASN A 149 -10.27 -19.90 7.92
N SER A 150 -8.98 -19.55 7.81
CA SER A 150 -8.55 -18.16 7.78
C SER A 150 -9.11 -17.41 6.56
N CYS A 151 -9.40 -18.13 5.47
CA CYS A 151 -10.11 -17.62 4.30
C CYS A 151 -11.43 -18.37 4.03
N HIS A 152 -11.44 -19.71 4.07
CA HIS A 152 -12.64 -20.47 3.69
C HIS A 152 -13.76 -20.32 4.71
N GLY A 153 -14.91 -19.80 4.25
CA GLY A 153 -16.04 -19.47 5.12
C GLY A 153 -15.83 -18.25 6.03
N ASN A 154 -14.73 -17.51 5.87
CA ASN A 154 -14.44 -16.29 6.62
C ASN A 154 -14.69 -15.04 5.75
N PRO A 155 -15.81 -14.31 5.92
CA PRO A 155 -16.06 -13.08 5.15
C PRO A 155 -15.11 -11.93 5.51
N ASP A 156 -14.56 -11.92 6.73
CA ASP A 156 -13.88 -10.74 7.29
C ASP A 156 -12.58 -10.38 6.53
N VAL A 157 -12.00 -11.32 5.78
CA VAL A 157 -10.81 -11.09 4.93
C VAL A 157 -11.12 -10.76 3.47
N PHE A 158 -12.38 -10.82 3.04
CA PHE A 158 -12.78 -10.51 1.66
C PHE A 158 -13.30 -9.07 1.54
N LEU A 159 -13.25 -8.56 0.31
CA LEU A 159 -13.95 -7.33 -0.09
C LEU A 159 -15.39 -7.68 -0.45
N THR A 160 -16.22 -7.97 0.56
CA THR A 160 -17.65 -8.20 0.40
C THR A 160 -18.40 -6.87 0.17
N GLU A 161 -19.66 -6.92 -0.28
CA GLU A 161 -20.44 -5.70 -0.56
C GLU A 161 -20.61 -4.81 0.69
N ASP A 162 -20.72 -5.42 1.88
CA ASP A 162 -20.81 -4.73 3.16
C ASP A 162 -19.48 -4.16 3.68
N ALA A 163 -18.34 -4.63 3.16
CA ALA A 163 -17.03 -4.03 3.39
C ALA A 163 -16.76 -2.79 2.52
N VAL A 164 -17.62 -2.50 1.52
CA VAL A 164 -17.54 -1.31 0.66
C VAL A 164 -18.63 -0.30 1.05
N VAL A 165 -18.22 0.96 1.23
CA VAL A 165 -19.14 2.07 1.54
C VAL A 165 -20.19 2.21 0.42
N PRO A 166 -21.48 2.48 0.75
CA PRO A 166 -22.57 2.44 -0.23
C PRO A 166 -22.33 3.22 -1.52
N GLU A 167 -21.66 4.37 -1.38
CA GLU A 167 -21.36 5.34 -2.43
C GLU A 167 -20.41 4.76 -3.49
N GLU A 168 -19.47 3.90 -3.11
CA GLU A 168 -18.45 3.34 -4.01
C GLU A 168 -18.79 1.94 -4.57
N ARG A 169 -19.93 1.36 -4.20
CA ARG A 169 -20.29 -0.01 -4.62
C ARG A 169 -20.43 -0.16 -6.13
N ALA A 170 -20.82 0.91 -6.83
CA ALA A 170 -20.91 0.93 -8.28
C ALA A 170 -19.50 0.83 -8.91
N ALA A 171 -18.58 1.72 -8.53
CA ALA A 171 -17.16 1.65 -8.91
C ALA A 171 -16.51 0.26 -8.65
N ASN A 172 -16.78 -0.32 -7.48
CA ASN A 172 -16.13 -1.56 -7.02
C ASN A 172 -16.85 -2.86 -7.42
N ALA A 173 -17.94 -2.80 -8.19
CA ALA A 173 -18.72 -3.99 -8.56
C ALA A 173 -17.92 -5.09 -9.29
N SER A 174 -16.76 -4.76 -9.87
CA SER A 174 -15.85 -5.71 -10.54
C SER A 174 -14.86 -6.41 -9.58
N VAL A 175 -14.60 -5.86 -8.40
CA VAL A 175 -13.64 -6.38 -7.40
C VAL A 175 -14.33 -6.99 -6.16
N ILE A 176 -15.62 -6.69 -5.94
CA ILE A 176 -16.42 -7.22 -4.82
C ILE A 176 -16.64 -8.74 -4.93
N VAL A 177 -16.38 -9.45 -3.83
CA VAL A 177 -16.59 -10.90 -3.70
C VAL A 177 -17.95 -11.18 -3.06
N PHE A 178 -18.93 -11.52 -3.91
CA PHE A 178 -20.32 -11.79 -3.49
C PHE A 178 -20.54 -13.09 -2.73
N GLU A 179 -19.65 -14.07 -2.88
CA GLU A 179 -19.73 -15.38 -2.21
C GLU A 179 -18.33 -15.78 -1.73
N VAL A 180 -18.17 -15.89 -0.40
CA VAL A 180 -16.95 -16.35 0.23
C VAL A 180 -16.73 -17.82 -0.12
N PRO A 181 -15.58 -18.22 -0.67
CA PRO A 181 -15.33 -19.62 -1.02
C PRO A 181 -15.51 -20.55 0.19
N PRO A 182 -16.42 -21.55 0.14
CA PRO A 182 -16.45 -22.60 1.15
C PRO A 182 -15.19 -23.47 1.06
N LEU A 183 -14.93 -24.28 2.08
CA LEU A 183 -13.89 -25.30 1.98
C LEU A 183 -14.28 -26.32 0.89
N PRO A 184 -13.35 -26.75 0.01
CA PRO A 184 -13.65 -27.77 -1.01
C PRO A 184 -14.04 -29.11 -0.39
N GLU A 185 -14.99 -29.81 -1.02
CA GLU A 185 -15.43 -31.15 -0.61
C GLU A 185 -14.25 -32.14 -0.56
N GLY A 186 -14.11 -32.86 0.54
CA GLY A 186 -13.02 -33.82 0.79
C GLY A 186 -11.83 -33.25 1.57
N TYR A 187 -11.76 -31.94 1.80
CA TYR A 187 -10.70 -31.29 2.59
C TYR A 187 -11.07 -31.04 4.06
N GLU A 188 -12.28 -31.40 4.49
CA GLU A 188 -12.81 -31.16 5.84
C GLU A 188 -11.94 -31.83 6.93
N ASN A 189 -11.35 -32.98 6.60
CA ASN A 189 -10.49 -33.73 7.50
C ASN A 189 -9.11 -33.07 7.71
N VAL A 190 -8.66 -32.22 6.79
CA VAL A 190 -7.35 -31.52 6.89
C VAL A 190 -7.37 -30.56 8.09
N ILE A 191 -8.50 -29.89 8.32
CA ILE A 191 -8.73 -29.01 9.48
C ILE A 191 -8.51 -29.79 10.79
N THR A 192 -9.09 -30.99 10.91
CA THR A 192 -8.96 -31.83 12.12
C THR A 192 -7.55 -32.40 12.35
N GLY A 193 -6.69 -32.39 11.32
CA GLY A 193 -5.29 -32.79 11.43
C GLY A 193 -4.36 -31.65 11.88
N GLN A 194 -4.70 -30.41 11.54
CA GLN A 194 -3.82 -29.25 11.71
C GLN A 194 -3.67 -28.84 13.19
N GLU A 195 -4.69 -29.10 14.03
CA GLU A 195 -4.64 -28.94 15.49
C GLU A 195 -3.53 -29.76 16.17
N ASN A 196 -3.07 -30.84 15.52
CA ASN A 196 -1.98 -31.70 16.03
C ASN A 196 -0.60 -31.35 15.44
N ALA A 197 -0.55 -30.47 14.44
CA ALA A 197 0.70 -30.11 13.74
C ALA A 197 1.37 -28.86 14.34
N SER A 198 0.60 -27.92 14.88
CA SER A 198 1.12 -26.74 15.60
C SER A 198 1.92 -27.11 16.85
N ASP A 199 1.58 -28.21 17.53
CA ASP A 199 2.31 -28.75 18.68
C ASP A 199 3.55 -29.59 18.29
N ALA A 200 3.72 -29.94 17.01
CA ALA A 200 4.80 -30.82 16.53
C ALA A 200 6.05 -30.07 16.03
N ALA A 201 6.01 -28.74 15.97
CA ALA A 201 7.14 -27.89 15.59
C ALA A 201 8.18 -27.77 16.72
N GLN A 202 8.88 -28.87 17.02
CA GLN A 202 10.11 -28.77 17.81
C GLN A 202 11.13 -27.91 17.05
N PRO A 203 11.76 -26.90 17.67
CA PRO A 203 12.79 -26.12 17.01
C PRO A 203 13.98 -27.02 16.69
N ALA A 204 14.40 -27.04 15.42
CA ALA A 204 15.65 -27.67 15.04
C ALA A 204 16.80 -27.00 15.80
N GLU A 205 17.72 -27.79 16.35
CA GLU A 205 18.87 -27.28 17.08
C GLU A 205 19.80 -26.53 16.12
N ASN A 206 19.74 -25.19 16.15
CA ASN A 206 20.66 -24.33 15.43
C ASN A 206 22.07 -24.44 16.03
N THR A 207 22.89 -25.33 15.46
CA THR A 207 24.33 -25.40 15.76
C THR A 207 25.15 -24.51 14.82
N ASP A 208 24.76 -23.24 14.69
CA ASP A 208 25.57 -22.22 14.03
C ASP A 208 25.72 -21.00 14.97
N GLY A 209 26.96 -20.53 15.11
CA GLY A 209 27.32 -19.50 16.09
C GLY A 209 26.62 -18.17 15.81
N GLY A 210 26.08 -17.56 16.88
CA GLY A 210 25.20 -16.40 16.78
C GLY A 210 25.78 -15.22 15.98
N PHE A 211 24.97 -14.71 15.04
CA PHE A 211 25.15 -13.43 14.37
C PHE A 211 25.08 -12.24 15.36
N TRP A 212 24.33 -12.41 16.45
CA TRP A 212 24.32 -11.50 17.60
C TRP A 212 25.37 -11.96 18.60
N GLY A 213 26.41 -11.14 18.79
CA GLY A 213 27.48 -11.42 19.75
C GLY A 213 26.94 -11.46 21.19
N SER A 214 27.46 -12.39 21.99
CA SER A 214 27.07 -12.61 23.38
C SER A 214 27.14 -11.35 24.24
N GLU A 215 26.04 -11.02 24.91
CA GLU A 215 25.91 -9.90 25.84
C GLU A 215 26.87 -10.01 27.04
N PRO A 216 27.53 -8.91 27.46
CA PRO A 216 28.26 -8.86 28.71
C PRO A 216 27.32 -8.52 29.89
N GLU A 217 27.57 -9.15 31.04
CA GLU A 217 26.90 -8.95 32.32
C GLU A 217 26.80 -7.46 32.75
N PRO A 218 25.72 -7.04 33.44
CA PRO A 218 25.46 -5.64 33.73
C PRO A 218 26.34 -5.10 34.87
N THR A 219 26.98 -3.95 34.64
CA THR A 219 27.57 -3.11 35.69
C THR A 219 26.74 -1.85 35.89
N GLU A 220 26.53 -1.47 37.15
CA GLU A 220 25.62 -0.38 37.55
C GLU A 220 26.02 1.02 37.02
N ALA A 221 24.99 1.88 36.95
CA ALA A 221 25.03 3.35 36.89
C ALA A 221 25.38 4.05 35.56
N ALA A 222 24.33 4.46 34.84
CA ALA A 222 24.27 5.74 34.12
C ALA A 222 22.83 6.30 34.20
N ALA A 223 22.68 7.62 34.07
CA ALA A 223 21.43 8.33 34.40
C ALA A 223 20.34 8.25 33.31
N GLU A 224 19.10 8.46 33.71
CA GLU A 224 17.95 8.57 32.80
C GLU A 224 18.07 9.82 31.91
N SER A 225 17.79 9.65 30.62
CA SER A 225 17.53 10.75 29.68
C SER A 225 16.35 10.36 28.81
N ASP A 226 15.18 10.86 29.18
CA ASP A 226 13.92 10.60 28.49
C ASP A 226 13.83 11.48 27.23
N SER A 227 13.92 10.88 26.05
CA SER A 227 13.65 11.53 24.77
C SER A 227 13.14 10.51 23.77
N GLY A 228 11.82 10.50 23.56
CA GLY A 228 11.18 9.60 22.61
C GLY A 228 11.65 9.80 21.16
N PHE A 229 11.50 8.75 20.37
CA PHE A 229 11.77 8.72 18.93
C PHE A 229 10.97 9.74 18.12
N TRP A 230 9.83 10.20 18.66
CA TRP A 230 9.09 11.37 18.21
C TRP A 230 9.43 12.53 19.14
N GLY A 231 10.14 13.54 18.63
CA GLY A 231 10.59 14.68 19.43
C GLY A 231 9.42 15.45 20.02
N SER A 232 9.54 15.85 21.29
CA SER A 232 8.48 16.52 22.05
C SER A 232 8.00 17.81 21.37
N GLU A 233 6.68 17.96 21.26
CA GLU A 233 6.04 19.17 20.74
C GLU A 233 6.40 20.40 21.61
N PRO A 234 6.77 21.55 21.00
CA PRO A 234 7.02 22.77 21.75
C PRO A 234 5.70 23.47 22.13
N GLU A 235 5.45 23.57 23.44
CA GLU A 235 4.41 24.42 24.03
C GLU A 235 4.51 25.89 23.56
N PRO A 236 3.38 26.60 23.36
CA PRO A 236 3.38 27.93 22.78
C PRO A 236 3.93 28.98 23.74
N THR A 237 4.83 29.84 23.25
CA THR A 237 5.31 31.02 23.98
C THR A 237 5.00 32.30 23.20
N GLU A 238 4.47 33.32 23.89
CA GLU A 238 4.09 34.58 23.27
C GLU A 238 5.30 35.45 22.93
N ALA A 239 5.34 35.89 21.66
CA ALA A 239 5.89 37.14 21.16
C ALA A 239 7.31 37.60 21.59
N ALA A 240 8.27 37.44 20.66
CA ALA A 240 9.32 38.43 20.42
C ALA A 240 9.49 38.63 18.90
N ALA A 241 9.79 39.87 18.48
CA ALA A 241 9.77 40.28 17.07
C ALA A 241 11.18 40.35 16.44
N GLU A 242 11.18 40.61 15.12
CA GLU A 242 12.28 41.11 14.28
C GLU A 242 13.30 40.12 13.66
N SER A 243 13.22 40.06 12.32
CA SER A 243 14.33 40.04 11.33
C SER A 243 15.06 38.74 10.96
N GLY A 244 15.27 38.58 9.63
CA GLY A 244 15.96 37.45 8.99
C GLY A 244 14.98 36.46 8.32
N GLY A 245 14.91 36.29 7.00
CA GLY A 245 15.72 36.88 5.92
C GLY A 245 16.49 35.86 5.07
N ASP A 246 15.91 34.67 4.84
CA ASP A 246 16.61 33.49 4.36
C ASP A 246 15.90 32.91 3.11
N ASP A 247 16.22 33.45 1.94
CA ASP A 247 15.67 32.97 0.65
C ASP A 247 16.11 31.53 0.35
N PHE A 248 15.14 30.61 0.33
CA PHE A 248 15.33 29.19 -0.04
C PHE A 248 15.81 28.99 -1.49
N TRP A 249 15.64 30.00 -2.36
CA TRP A 249 16.08 30.00 -3.75
C TRP A 249 17.25 30.95 -3.96
N GLY A 250 18.47 30.50 -3.62
CA GLY A 250 19.68 31.32 -3.68
C GLY A 250 20.01 31.84 -5.08
N GLY A 251 20.09 33.16 -5.23
CA GLY A 251 20.44 33.83 -6.50
C GLY A 251 20.92 35.28 -6.34
N GLY A 252 22.14 35.50 -5.83
CA GLY A 252 22.87 36.75 -6.08
C GLY A 252 23.55 36.71 -7.46
N THR A 253 23.86 37.79 -8.18
CA THR A 253 23.82 39.25 -7.91
C THR A 253 23.53 40.00 -9.25
N SER A 254 23.50 41.32 -9.45
CA SER A 254 24.10 42.47 -8.74
C SER A 254 23.39 43.83 -9.07
N SER A 255 23.97 44.90 -8.52
CA SER A 255 23.68 46.35 -8.59
C SER A 255 23.41 47.02 -9.97
N GLU A 256 22.43 47.92 -9.95
CA GLU A 256 22.43 49.31 -10.48
C GLU A 256 22.66 49.60 -11.99
N ASP A 257 21.64 50.19 -12.66
CA ASP A 257 21.68 51.60 -13.14
C ASP A 257 20.25 52.11 -13.49
N GLU A 258 20.04 53.43 -13.53
CA GLU A 258 18.78 54.08 -13.92
C GLU A 258 18.70 54.34 -15.45
N SER A 259 17.52 54.19 -16.07
CA SER A 259 16.82 55.33 -16.72
C SER A 259 15.63 54.95 -17.62
N THR A 260 14.49 55.59 -17.33
CA THR A 260 13.48 56.16 -18.25
C THR A 260 12.84 55.37 -19.41
N THR A 261 11.55 55.71 -19.63
CA THR A 261 10.68 55.48 -20.80
C THR A 261 9.87 54.17 -20.87
N ALA A 262 8.54 54.36 -20.72
CA ALA A 262 7.47 53.56 -21.31
C ALA A 262 7.21 54.08 -22.77
N PRO A 263 6.41 53.44 -23.65
CA PRO A 263 5.30 52.51 -23.32
C PRO A 263 5.10 51.31 -24.29
N GLU A 264 3.89 50.73 -24.19
CA GLU A 264 3.14 49.90 -25.16
C GLU A 264 3.33 48.36 -25.12
N ASP A 265 2.19 47.72 -24.83
CA ASP A 265 1.60 46.46 -25.35
C ASP A 265 2.49 45.30 -25.83
N GLU A 266 2.18 44.08 -25.36
CA GLU A 266 1.70 42.94 -26.16
C GLU A 266 1.39 41.74 -25.22
N ALA A 267 0.71 40.71 -25.74
CA ALA A 267 0.00 39.66 -25.00
C ALA A 267 0.79 38.85 -23.94
N ALA A 268 0.08 38.43 -22.89
CA ALA A 268 0.47 37.28 -22.08
C ALA A 268 -0.07 36.00 -22.75
N ASP A 269 0.84 35.11 -23.19
CA ASP A 269 0.46 33.81 -23.75
C ASP A 269 0.05 32.81 -22.65
N ASP A 270 -0.98 32.02 -22.94
CA ASP A 270 -1.61 31.08 -22.01
C ASP A 270 -0.68 29.96 -21.53
N PHE A 271 -0.65 29.76 -20.20
CA PHE A 271 0.02 28.61 -19.56
C PHE A 271 -0.78 27.30 -19.69
N TRP A 272 -2.03 27.36 -20.13
CA TRP A 272 -2.91 26.20 -20.35
C TRP A 272 -3.37 26.13 -21.81
N GLY A 273 -2.48 25.65 -22.67
CA GLY A 273 -2.76 25.43 -24.10
C GLY A 273 -3.80 24.33 -24.34
N ASN A 274 -4.77 24.65 -25.20
CA ASN A 274 -5.89 23.82 -25.66
C ASN A 274 -5.48 22.53 -26.41
#